data_AF-A0A7W1BBD5-F1
#
_entry.id   AF-A0A7W1BBD5-F1
#
_cell.length_a   1.000
_cell.length_b   1.000
_cell.length_c   1.000
_cell.angle_alpha   90.00
_cell.angle_beta   90.00
_cell.angle_gamma   90.00
#
_symmetry.space_group_name_H-M   'P 1'
#
loop_
_entity.id
_entity.type
_entity.pdbx_description
1 polymer ?
#
loop_
_entity_poly.entity_id
_entity_poly.type
_entity_poly.pdbx_seq_one_letter_code
_entity_poly.pdbx_strand_id
1 'polypeptide(L)'
;MITLMTSVFYAQASAATFTVTNTDDAGAGSLRQAITDANAMAGVDTILFDIPGAGQQTITVPSDLPTITETVTIDGGNSGDASNRVELTAAGVVGTGLHLSGAGASTSVIRNLVINGFTARQILIINFVAGYTIQGNFIGLNAAGTAIVPG
;
A
#
# COMPACT_ATOMS: atom_id res chain seq x y z
N MET A 1 -45.91 -11.86 -23.36
CA MET A 1 -45.08 -11.48 -22.20
C MET A 1 -43.64 -11.57 -22.65
N ILE A 2 -43.02 -10.45 -22.99
CA ILE A 2 -41.63 -10.39 -23.47
C ILE A 2 -40.74 -10.26 -22.23
N THR A 3 -39.94 -11.28 -21.96
CA THR A 3 -38.94 -11.24 -20.88
C THR A 3 -37.76 -10.39 -21.37
N LEU A 4 -37.58 -9.20 -20.81
CA LEU A 4 -36.35 -8.42 -21.00
C LEU A 4 -35.18 -9.18 -20.37
N MET A 5 -34.22 -9.63 -21.18
CA MET A 5 -32.91 -10.02 -20.67
C MET A 5 -32.18 -8.73 -20.30
N THR A 6 -32.08 -8.43 -19.01
CA THR A 6 -31.21 -7.37 -18.52
C THR A 6 -29.78 -7.76 -18.86
N SER A 7 -29.18 -7.06 -19.81
CA SER A 7 -27.75 -7.16 -20.09
C SER A 7 -26.99 -6.77 -18.81
N VAL A 8 -26.43 -7.76 -18.11
CA VAL A 8 -25.47 -7.52 -17.05
C VAL A 8 -24.15 -7.21 -17.75
N PHE A 9 -23.75 -5.94 -17.78
CA PHE A 9 -22.38 -5.58 -18.10
C PHE A 9 -21.51 -6.11 -16.97
N TYR A 10 -20.85 -7.26 -17.19
CA TYR A 10 -19.78 -7.70 -16.29
C TYR A 10 -18.61 -6.74 -16.49
N ALA A 11 -18.32 -5.89 -15.50
CA ALA A 11 -17.02 -5.26 -15.42
C ALA A 11 -16.00 -6.39 -15.30
N GLN A 12 -15.18 -6.58 -16.32
CA GLN A 12 -14.02 -7.46 -16.25
C GLN A 12 -13.11 -6.90 -15.15
N ALA A 13 -13.04 -7.58 -14.01
CA ALA A 13 -12.04 -7.30 -13.00
C ALA A 13 -10.68 -7.68 -13.60
N SER A 14 -9.82 -6.68 -13.81
CA SER A 14 -8.47 -6.86 -14.35
C SER A 14 -7.50 -6.49 -13.25
N ALA A 15 -6.64 -7.42 -12.84
CA ALA A 15 -5.52 -7.12 -11.97
C ALA A 15 -4.51 -6.24 -12.72
N ALA A 16 -4.25 -5.05 -12.22
CA ALA A 16 -3.19 -4.20 -12.74
C ALA A 16 -1.97 -4.17 -11.84
N THR A 17 -0.88 -3.65 -12.38
CA THR A 17 0.36 -3.41 -11.64
C THR A 17 0.72 -1.94 -11.73
N PHE A 18 0.88 -1.32 -10.57
CA PHE A 18 1.36 0.04 -10.40
C PHE A 18 2.77 0.01 -9.82
N THR A 19 3.72 0.63 -10.52
CA THR A 19 5.11 0.67 -10.07
C THR A 19 5.43 2.03 -9.46
N VAL A 20 5.85 2.01 -8.20
CA VAL A 20 6.45 3.16 -7.52
C VAL A 20 7.91 3.26 -7.94
N THR A 21 8.31 4.41 -8.49
CA THR A 21 9.62 4.63 -9.12
C THR A 21 10.41 5.78 -8.50
N ASN A 22 9.85 6.47 -7.50
CA ASN A 22 10.55 7.52 -6.76
C ASN A 22 10.09 7.54 -5.30
N THR A 23 10.81 8.33 -4.50
CA THR A 23 10.56 8.52 -3.05
C THR A 23 9.73 9.76 -2.74
N ASP A 24 9.19 10.43 -3.76
CA ASP A 24 8.42 11.65 -3.56
C ASP A 24 7.05 11.31 -2.94
N ASP A 25 6.52 12.21 -2.10
CA ASP A 25 5.22 12.04 -1.47
C ASP A 25 4.06 11.99 -2.48
N ALA A 26 4.19 12.70 -3.60
CA ALA A 26 3.11 12.88 -4.57
C ALA A 26 3.66 13.04 -6.00
N GLY A 27 2.76 12.92 -6.96
CA GLY A 27 3.08 13.01 -8.39
C GLY A 27 3.33 11.64 -9.02
N ALA A 28 3.60 11.66 -10.32
CA ALA A 28 3.79 10.43 -11.10
C ALA A 28 4.92 9.58 -10.52
N GLY A 29 4.67 8.27 -10.36
CA GLY A 29 5.64 7.32 -9.80
C GLY A 29 5.72 7.27 -8.27
N SER A 30 4.93 8.08 -7.55
CA SER A 30 4.88 8.04 -6.07
C SER A 30 3.96 6.93 -5.54
N LEU A 31 4.17 6.52 -4.28
CA LEU A 31 3.27 5.59 -3.58
C LEU A 31 1.85 6.15 -3.45
N ARG A 32 1.71 7.45 -3.19
CA ARG A 32 0.40 8.11 -3.07
C ARG A 32 -0.39 8.02 -4.38
N GLN A 33 0.27 8.21 -5.52
CA GLN A 33 -0.36 8.05 -6.82
C GLN A 33 -0.74 6.58 -7.06
N ALA A 34 0.15 5.63 -6.78
CA ALA A 34 -0.14 4.20 -6.95
C ALA A 34 -1.33 3.72 -6.11
N ILE A 35 -1.47 4.18 -4.87
CA ILE A 35 -2.66 3.88 -4.04
C ILE A 35 -3.93 4.51 -4.64
N THR A 36 -3.84 5.74 -5.12
CA THR A 36 -4.97 6.44 -5.75
C THR A 36 -5.45 5.67 -6.99
N ASP A 37 -4.52 5.21 -7.82
CA ASP A 37 -4.85 4.48 -9.04
C ASP A 37 -5.41 3.09 -8.72
N ALA A 38 -4.83 2.36 -7.75
CA ALA A 38 -5.36 1.06 -7.31
C ALA A 38 -6.77 1.16 -6.72
N ASN A 39 -7.07 2.21 -5.97
CA ASN A 39 -8.44 2.45 -5.49
C ASN A 39 -9.44 2.77 -6.61
N ALA A 40 -8.97 3.24 -7.76
CA ALA A 40 -9.81 3.62 -8.89
C ALA A 40 -10.10 2.45 -9.85
N MET A 41 -9.50 1.28 -9.62
CA MET A 41 -9.65 0.13 -10.49
C MET A 41 -10.22 -1.09 -9.75
N ALA A 42 -11.10 -1.80 -10.44
CA ALA A 42 -11.71 -3.01 -9.92
C ALA A 42 -10.82 -4.22 -10.20
N GLY A 43 -10.46 -4.96 -9.15
CA GLY A 43 -9.63 -6.15 -9.27
C GLY A 43 -8.74 -6.31 -8.06
N VAL A 44 -7.86 -7.33 -8.15
CA VAL A 44 -6.79 -7.53 -7.17
C VAL A 44 -5.54 -6.90 -7.76
N ASP A 45 -5.33 -5.63 -7.46
CA ASP A 45 -4.20 -4.87 -8.01
C ASP A 45 -2.91 -5.16 -7.24
N THR A 46 -1.78 -4.84 -7.86
CA THR A 46 -0.47 -4.94 -7.25
C THR A 46 0.26 -3.60 -7.31
N ILE A 47 0.80 -3.16 -6.18
CA ILE A 47 1.75 -2.05 -6.08
C ILE A 47 3.13 -2.66 -5.83
N LEU A 48 4.06 -2.45 -6.76
CA LEU A 48 5.46 -2.85 -6.69
C LEU A 48 6.36 -1.62 -6.59
N PHE A 49 7.60 -1.82 -6.15
CA PHE A 49 8.60 -0.76 -6.06
C PHE A 49 9.79 -1.10 -6.95
N ASP A 50 10.16 -0.15 -7.80
CA ASP A 50 11.38 -0.17 -8.61
C ASP A 50 12.01 1.22 -8.58
N ILE A 51 12.41 1.63 -7.38
CA ILE A 51 13.01 2.93 -7.12
C ILE A 51 14.52 2.81 -7.40
N PRO A 52 15.07 3.55 -8.38
CA PRO A 52 16.47 3.48 -8.72
C PRO A 52 17.32 4.22 -7.68
N GLY A 53 18.48 3.67 -7.37
CA GLY A 53 19.44 4.30 -6.45
C GLY A 53 20.17 3.28 -5.59
N ALA A 54 21.24 3.73 -4.95
CA ALA A 54 21.93 2.95 -3.93
C ALA A 54 21.41 3.31 -2.54
N GLY A 55 21.48 2.36 -1.60
CA GLY A 55 21.09 2.56 -0.21
C GLY A 55 19.60 2.37 0.04
N GLN A 56 19.19 2.68 1.28
CA GLN A 56 17.80 2.58 1.73
C GLN A 56 16.91 3.56 0.96
N GLN A 57 15.82 3.03 0.39
CA GLN A 57 14.78 3.86 -0.23
C GLN A 57 13.75 4.23 0.82
N THR A 58 13.62 5.51 1.14
CA THR A 58 12.71 6.02 2.17
C THR A 58 11.72 7.00 1.58
N ILE A 59 10.44 6.67 1.68
CA ILE A 59 9.30 7.52 1.33
C ILE A 59 8.84 8.21 2.61
N THR A 60 9.11 9.51 2.69
CA THR A 60 8.72 10.34 3.83
C THR A 60 7.45 11.10 3.47
N VAL A 61 6.33 10.77 4.14
CA VAL A 61 5.02 11.39 3.85
C VAL A 61 4.69 12.46 4.90
N PRO A 62 4.29 13.69 4.51
CA PRO A 62 3.95 14.78 5.44
C PRO A 62 2.48 14.72 5.91
N SER A 63 1.69 13.79 5.38
CA SER A 63 0.28 13.60 5.71
C SER A 63 -0.15 12.16 5.44
N ASP A 64 -1.27 11.74 6.03
CA ASP A 64 -1.83 10.41 5.83
C ASP A 64 -1.97 10.10 4.31
N LEU A 65 -1.62 8.87 3.92
CA LEU A 65 -1.85 8.36 2.57
C LEU A 65 -3.36 8.15 2.34
N PRO A 66 -3.83 8.12 1.07
CA PRO A 66 -5.21 7.78 0.78
C PRO A 66 -5.59 6.44 1.41
N THR A 67 -6.80 6.35 1.95
CA THR A 67 -7.30 5.08 2.49
C THR A 67 -7.43 4.06 1.36
N ILE A 68 -6.90 2.86 1.56
CA ILE A 68 -7.01 1.73 0.64
C ILE A 68 -8.41 1.15 0.80
N THR A 69 -9.20 1.21 -0.27
CA THR A 69 -10.61 0.79 -0.30
C THR A 69 -10.88 -0.38 -1.22
N GLU A 70 -9.94 -0.70 -2.13
CA GLU A 70 -9.98 -1.86 -3.02
C GLU A 70 -8.88 -2.86 -2.66
N THR A 71 -9.03 -4.10 -3.15
CA THR A 71 -8.11 -5.19 -2.82
C THR A 71 -6.77 -4.93 -3.49
N VAL A 72 -5.70 -4.87 -2.70
CA VAL A 72 -4.36 -4.60 -3.24
C VAL A 72 -3.29 -5.48 -2.58
N THR A 73 -2.34 -5.92 -3.38
CA THR A 73 -1.05 -6.41 -2.91
C THR A 73 -0.04 -5.26 -2.95
N ILE A 74 0.44 -4.81 -1.81
CA ILE A 74 1.57 -3.90 -1.71
C ILE A 74 2.80 -4.71 -1.32
N ASP A 75 3.77 -4.80 -2.23
CA ASP A 75 5.03 -5.52 -2.02
C ASP A 75 6.21 -4.56 -2.06
N GLY A 76 6.70 -4.19 -0.88
CA GLY A 76 7.81 -3.25 -0.67
C GLY A 76 9.20 -3.78 -1.00
N GLY A 77 9.35 -4.99 -1.53
CA GLY A 77 10.64 -5.52 -1.96
C GLY A 77 11.14 -4.80 -3.21
N ASN A 78 12.00 -3.80 -3.04
CA ASN A 78 12.43 -2.92 -4.13
C ASN A 78 13.18 -3.72 -5.20
N SER A 79 12.84 -3.48 -6.47
CA SER A 79 13.36 -4.19 -7.64
C SER A 79 13.23 -5.72 -7.53
N GLY A 80 12.22 -6.20 -6.81
CA GLY A 80 11.92 -7.62 -6.63
C GLY A 80 12.72 -8.33 -5.52
N ASP A 81 13.53 -7.62 -4.74
CA ASP A 81 14.25 -8.18 -3.59
C ASP A 81 13.48 -7.94 -2.28
N ALA A 82 12.92 -9.00 -1.70
CA ALA A 82 12.19 -8.96 -0.43
C ALA A 82 13.05 -8.54 0.78
N SER A 83 14.38 -8.59 0.67
CA SER A 83 15.30 -8.10 1.70
C SER A 83 15.54 -6.59 1.59
N ASN A 84 15.40 -6.02 0.39
CA ASN A 84 15.54 -4.60 0.10
C ASN A 84 14.21 -3.86 0.29
N ARG A 85 13.74 -3.81 1.54
CA ARG A 85 12.43 -3.24 1.89
C ARG A 85 12.44 -1.72 1.71
N VAL A 86 11.46 -1.18 0.99
CA VAL A 86 11.18 0.26 0.99
C VAL A 86 10.66 0.68 2.37
N GLU A 87 11.16 1.82 2.86
CA GLU A 87 10.73 2.42 4.12
C GLU A 87 9.67 3.49 3.86
N LEU A 88 8.54 3.37 4.56
CA LEU A 88 7.50 4.38 4.64
C LEU A 88 7.55 4.98 6.05
N THR A 89 7.77 6.29 6.12
CA THR A 89 7.90 7.01 7.39
C THR A 89 7.20 8.37 7.37
N ALA A 90 6.90 8.91 8.55
CA ALA A 90 6.24 10.20 8.70
C ALA A 90 7.22 11.38 8.65
N ALA A 91 6.83 12.46 7.97
CA ALA A 91 7.41 13.79 8.17
C ALA A 91 6.66 14.50 9.29
N GLY A 92 7.14 14.36 10.53
CA GLY A 92 6.54 14.99 11.70
C GLY A 92 5.32 14.21 12.21
N VAL A 93 4.27 14.93 12.62
CA VAL A 93 3.10 14.34 13.30
C VAL A 93 2.09 13.82 12.28
N VAL A 94 2.33 12.61 11.78
CA VAL A 94 1.38 11.88 10.91
C VAL A 94 0.77 10.72 11.69
N GLY A 95 -0.54 10.51 11.55
CA GLY A 95 -1.30 9.59 12.38
C GLY A 95 -1.06 8.14 12.00
N THR A 96 -1.33 7.81 10.73
CA THR A 96 -1.34 6.42 10.26
C THR A 96 -0.52 6.26 8.99
N GLY A 97 0.28 5.19 8.92
CA GLY A 97 1.07 4.87 7.73
C GLY A 97 0.20 4.34 6.59
N LEU A 98 -0.35 3.14 6.76
CA LEU A 98 -1.29 2.55 5.82
C LEU A 98 -2.65 2.32 6.48
N HIS A 99 -3.70 2.84 5.85
CA HIS A 99 -5.07 2.68 6.31
C HIS A 99 -5.86 1.86 5.28
N LEU A 100 -6.34 0.68 5.67
CA LEU A 100 -7.22 -0.16 4.87
C LEU A 100 -8.62 -0.17 5.49
N SER A 101 -9.66 0.00 4.66
CA SER A 101 -11.03 0.09 5.15
C SER A 101 -12.04 -0.55 4.20
N GLY A 102 -12.99 -1.28 4.80
CA GLY A 102 -14.18 -1.78 4.11
C GLY A 102 -13.98 -3.11 3.39
N ALA A 103 -15.08 -3.63 2.84
CA ALA A 103 -15.10 -4.93 2.19
C ALA A 103 -14.35 -4.97 0.85
N GLY A 104 -14.24 -3.85 0.14
CA GLY A 104 -13.46 -3.75 -1.09
C GLY A 104 -11.98 -4.02 -0.86
N ALA A 105 -11.44 -3.62 0.30
CA ALA A 105 -10.05 -3.87 0.68
C ALA A 105 -9.79 -5.27 1.26
N SER A 106 -10.81 -6.15 1.33
CA SER A 106 -10.64 -7.51 1.86
C SER A 106 -9.57 -8.28 1.08
N THR A 107 -8.95 -9.28 1.69
CA THR A 107 -7.88 -10.08 1.06
C THR A 107 -6.59 -9.33 0.64
N SER A 108 -6.45 -8.04 0.99
CA SER A 108 -5.24 -7.27 0.71
C SER A 108 -4.00 -7.87 1.38
N VAL A 109 -2.87 -7.75 0.69
CA VAL A 109 -1.56 -8.24 1.14
C VAL A 109 -0.63 -7.05 1.31
N ILE A 110 -0.08 -6.86 2.51
CA ILE A 110 0.97 -5.88 2.76
C ILE A 110 2.23 -6.64 3.15
N ARG A 111 3.27 -6.55 2.33
CA ARG A 111 4.52 -7.30 2.56
C ARG A 111 5.79 -6.53 2.21
N ASN A 112 6.89 -6.98 2.81
CA ASN A 112 8.25 -6.51 2.54
C ASN A 112 8.44 -4.98 2.64
N LEU A 113 7.69 -4.30 3.51
CA LEU A 113 7.86 -2.88 3.82
C LEU A 113 8.51 -2.69 5.18
N VAL A 114 9.17 -1.55 5.36
CA VAL A 114 9.43 -0.96 6.67
C VAL A 114 8.38 0.15 6.86
N ILE A 115 7.62 0.12 7.95
CA ILE A 115 6.59 1.14 8.24
C ILE A 115 6.79 1.62 9.67
N ASN A 116 7.20 2.88 9.82
CA ASN A 116 7.60 3.44 11.11
C ASN A 116 7.31 4.94 11.23
N GLY A 117 7.53 5.54 12.40
CA GLY A 117 7.41 6.99 12.59
C GLY A 117 5.99 7.54 12.66
N PHE A 118 4.94 6.71 12.53
CA PHE A 118 3.55 7.17 12.65
C PHE A 118 3.07 7.21 14.11
N THR A 119 2.42 8.31 14.51
CA THR A 119 2.04 8.63 15.90
C THR A 119 0.90 7.78 16.47
N ALA A 120 0.04 7.21 15.61
CA ALA A 120 -1.09 6.38 16.04
C ALA A 120 -0.90 4.91 15.64
N ARG A 121 -0.88 4.60 14.33
CA ARG A 121 -0.74 3.22 13.85
C ARG A 121 0.13 3.13 12.60
N GLN A 122 1.04 2.17 12.59
CA GLN A 122 1.83 1.87 11.38
C GLN A 122 0.92 1.32 10.27
N ILE A 123 0.07 0.34 10.62
CA ILE A 123 -1.00 -0.18 9.77
C ILE A 123 -2.32 -0.16 10.56
N LEU A 124 -3.36 0.42 9.98
CA LEU A 124 -4.72 0.41 10.48
C LEU A 124 -5.61 -0.36 9.51
N ILE A 125 -6.31 -1.39 10.00
CA ILE A 125 -7.37 -2.08 9.28
C ILE A 125 -8.67 -1.87 10.05
N ILE A 126 -9.68 -1.27 9.42
CA ILE A 126 -11.01 -1.06 9.99
C ILE A 126 -12.11 -1.69 9.13
N ASN A 127 -13.28 -1.90 9.73
CA ASN A 127 -14.39 -2.62 9.09
C ASN A 127 -13.93 -3.98 8.56
N PHE A 128 -13.16 -4.69 9.40
CA PHE A 128 -12.48 -5.93 9.07
C PHE A 128 -13.49 -6.99 8.62
N VAL A 129 -13.27 -7.54 7.42
CA VAL A 129 -14.06 -8.66 6.90
C VAL A 129 -13.31 -9.97 7.12
N ALA A 130 -12.28 -10.26 6.31
CA ALA A 130 -11.31 -11.34 6.49
C ALA A 130 -10.21 -11.27 5.42
N GLY A 131 -9.17 -12.12 5.54
CA GLY A 131 -8.26 -12.44 4.45
C GLY A 131 -7.02 -11.55 4.29
N TYR A 132 -6.85 -10.53 5.13
CA TYR A 132 -5.66 -9.68 5.08
C TYR A 132 -4.40 -10.49 5.42
N THR A 133 -3.35 -10.31 4.64
CA THR A 133 -2.03 -10.89 4.91
C THR A 133 -1.04 -9.77 5.17
N ILE A 134 -0.49 -9.72 6.39
CA ILE A 134 0.57 -8.80 6.78
C ILE A 134 1.81 -9.63 7.06
N GLN A 135 2.80 -9.62 6.16
CA GLN A 135 3.92 -10.56 6.24
C GLN A 135 5.26 -9.93 5.86
N GLY A 136 6.34 -10.36 6.51
CA GLY A 136 7.70 -9.95 6.14
C GLY A 136 8.00 -8.45 6.30
N ASN A 137 7.12 -7.69 6.98
CA ASN A 137 7.30 -6.26 7.22
C ASN A 137 8.11 -6.00 8.50
N PHE A 138 8.80 -4.86 8.55
CA PHE A 138 9.30 -4.27 9.78
C PHE A 138 8.33 -3.18 10.24
N ILE A 139 7.62 -3.44 11.33
CA ILE A 139 6.56 -2.55 11.84
C ILE A 139 7.06 -1.83 13.09
N GLY A 140 7.18 -0.51 13.01
CA GLY A 140 7.69 0.35 14.08
C GLY A 140 9.20 0.25 14.31
N LEU A 141 9.92 -0.49 13.45
CA LEU A 141 11.37 -0.63 13.49
C LEU A 141 12.03 0.22 12.39
N ASN A 142 13.31 0.53 12.55
CA ASN A 142 14.14 1.11 11.50
C ASN A 142 14.32 0.15 10.32
N ALA A 143 14.86 0.66 9.21
CA ALA A 143 15.17 -0.12 8.01
C ALA A 143 15.99 -1.41 8.25
N ALA A 144 16.87 -1.41 9.26
CA ALA A 144 17.67 -2.58 9.63
C ALA A 144 16.92 -3.62 10.48
N GLY A 145 15.72 -3.30 10.98
CA GLY A 145 14.95 -4.16 11.88
C GLY A 145 15.57 -4.29 13.27
N THR A 146 16.47 -3.38 13.67
CA THR A 146 17.29 -3.51 14.89
C THR A 146 16.87 -2.57 16.02
N ALA A 147 16.18 -1.48 15.72
CA ALA A 147 15.76 -0.50 16.71
C ALA A 147 14.35 0.02 16.41
N ILE A 148 13.64 0.41 17.47
CA ILE A 148 12.33 1.06 17.37
C ILE A 148 12.52 2.49 16.86
N VAL A 149 11.62 2.94 15.99
CA VAL A 149 11.51 4.34 15.58
C VAL A 149 10.21 4.90 16.18
N PRO A 150 10.29 5.84 17.14
CA PRO A 150 9.11 6.50 17.71
C PRO A 150 8.34 7.28 16.64
N GLY A 151 7.02 7.35 16.82
CA GLY A 151 6.16 8.28 16.08
C GLY A 151 6.03 9.62 16.81
#